data_AF-A0A920VW52-F1
#
_entry.id   AF-A0A920VW52-F1
#
_cell.length_a   1.000
_cell.length_b   1.000
_cell.length_c   1.000
_cell.angle_alpha   90.00
_cell.angle_beta   90.00
_cell.angle_gamma   90.00
#
_symmetry.space_group_name_H-M   'P 1'
#
loop_
_entity.id
_entity.type
_entity.pdbx_description
1 polymer ?
#
loop_
_entity_poly.entity_id
_entity_poly.type
_entity_poly.pdbx_seq_one_letter_code
_entity_poly.pdbx_strand_id
1 'polypeptide(L)' 'MLDSVDHIIIAVEDISVSVENYTKILGFPPTWKGVHPGQGTENALFPLENLYVELFGIQWRRTWRRYD' A
#
# COMPACT_ATOMS: atom_id res chain seq x y z
N MET A 1 26.61 -6.47 -8.10
CA MET A 1 26.03 -7.84 -8.15
C MET A 1 24.62 -7.72 -7.62
N LEU A 2 23.64 -8.41 -8.19
CA LEU A 2 22.27 -8.41 -7.69
C LEU A 2 22.16 -9.52 -6.64
N ASP A 3 21.87 -9.17 -5.39
CA ASP A 3 22.06 -10.05 -4.22
C ASP A 3 20.75 -10.38 -3.48
N SER A 4 19.74 -9.51 -3.55
CA SER A 4 18.44 -9.75 -2.94
C SER A 4 17.29 -9.00 -3.63
N VAL A 5 16.06 -9.32 -3.22
CA VAL A 5 14.85 -8.58 -3.56
C VAL A 5 14.53 -7.67 -2.39
N ASP A 6 14.41 -6.36 -2.63
CA ASP A 6 14.08 -5.37 -1.59
C ASP A 6 12.60 -5.46 -1.20
N HIS A 7 11.70 -5.44 -2.19
CA HIS A 7 10.26 -5.49 -1.98
C HIS A 7 9.48 -5.95 -3.21
N ILE A 8 8.21 -6.27 -2.97
CA ILE A 8 7.22 -6.60 -4.01
C ILE A 8 6.12 -5.55 -3.96
N ILE A 9 5.87 -4.89 -5.09
CA ILE A 9 4.76 -3.93 -5.23
C ILE A 9 3.53 -4.66 -5.76
N ILE A 10 2.39 -4.43 -5.11
CA ILE A 10 1.07 -4.85 -5.58
C ILE A 10 0.25 -3.59 -5.84
N ALA A 11 -0.02 -3.31 -7.11
CA ALA A 11 -0.93 -2.23 -7.50
C ALA A 11 -2.37 -2.60 -7.12
N VAL A 12 -3.05 -1.73 -6.38
CA VAL A 12 -4.41 -1.95 -5.90
C VAL A 12 -5.32 -0.78 -6.26
N GLU A 13 -6.59 -1.07 -6.52
CA GLU A 13 -7.59 -0.06 -6.87
C GLU A 13 -8.00 0.81 -5.68
N ASP A 14 -8.10 0.21 -4.49
CA ASP A 14 -8.44 0.88 -3.24
C ASP A 14 -7.50 0.42 -2.13
N ILE A 15 -6.63 1.32 -1.68
CA ILE A 15 -5.66 1.05 -0.62
C ILE A 15 -6.34 0.75 0.71
N SER A 16 -7.48 1.37 1.01
CA SER A 16 -8.14 1.18 2.31
C SER A 16 -8.75 -0.22 2.41
N VAL A 17 -9.50 -0.63 1.39
CA VAL A 17 -10.04 -2.01 1.29
C VAL A 17 -8.91 -3.04 1.24
N SER A 18 -7.84 -2.75 0.50
CA SER A 18 -6.71 -3.66 0.38
C SER A 18 -5.96 -3.84 1.70
N VAL A 19 -5.70 -2.76 2.44
CA VAL A 19 -5.08 -2.85 3.77
C VAL A 19 -5.90 -3.75 4.70
N GLU A 20 -7.23 -3.61 4.71
CA GLU A 20 -8.09 -4.49 5.52
C GLU A 20 -7.97 -5.96 5.12
N ASN A 21 -8.00 -6.25 3.81
CA ASN A 21 -7.91 -7.62 3.31
C ASN A 21 -6.54 -8.24 3.56
N TYR A 22 -5.46 -7.52 3.28
CA TYR A 22 -4.09 -8.00 3.50
C TYR A 22 -3.75 -8.14 4.98
N THR A 23 -4.31 -7.28 5.85
CA THR A 23 -4.21 -7.48 7.31
C THR A 23 -4.82 -8.80 7.75
N LYS A 24 -5.98 -9.18 7.18
CA LYS A 24 -6.62 -10.48 7.46
C LYS A 24 -5.80 -11.67 6.93
N ILE A 25 -5.22 -11.53 5.74
CA ILE A 25 -4.43 -12.59 5.09
C ILE A 25 -3.10 -12.80 5.82
N LEU A 26 -2.40 -11.72 6.16
CA LEU A 26 -1.07 -11.76 6.76
C LEU A 26 -1.11 -11.91 8.28
N GLY A 27 -2.24 -11.59 8.91
CA GLY A 27 -2.44 -11.72 10.36
C GLY A 27 -1.84 -10.57 11.18
N PHE A 28 -1.30 -9.53 10.54
CA PHE A 28 -0.78 -8.33 11.19
C PHE A 28 -1.04 -7.07 10.36
N PRO A 29 -1.16 -5.89 10.98
CA PRO A 29 -1.39 -4.63 10.26
C PRO A 29 -0.10 -4.14 9.57
N PRO A 30 -0.20 -3.23 8.58
CA PRO A 30 0.99 -2.62 7.99
C PRO A 30 1.76 -1.80 9.03
N THR A 31 3.09 -1.77 8.93
CA THR A 31 3.94 -0.98 9.84
C THR A 31 4.11 0.46 9.41
N TRP A 32 3.85 0.75 8.13
CA TRP A 32 3.89 2.11 7.61
C TRP A 32 2.82 2.33 6.54
N LYS A 33 2.35 3.58 6.45
CA LYS A 33 1.45 4.07 5.40
C LYS A 33 1.94 5.43 4.93
N GLY A 34 1.97 5.62 3.62
CA GLY A 34 2.45 6.84 2.98
C GLY A 34 1.41 7.46 2.08
N VAL A 35 1.48 8.78 1.97
CA VAL A 35 0.74 9.56 0.99
C VAL A 35 1.74 10.43 0.25
N HIS A 36 1.63 10.47 -1.07
CA HIS A 36 2.50 11.23 -1.97
C HIS A 36 1.66 12.26 -2.74
N PRO A 37 1.30 13.42 -2.15
CA PRO A 37 0.35 14.36 -2.75
C PRO A 37 0.78 14.88 -4.13
N GLY A 38 2.08 15.11 -4.32
CA GLY A 38 2.62 15.56 -5.61
C GLY A 38 2.56 14.52 -6.73
N GLN A 39 2.33 13.24 -6.39
CA GLN A 39 2.22 12.12 -7.32
C GLN A 39 0.80 11.54 -7.39
N GLY A 40 -0.09 11.95 -6.47
CA GLY A 40 -1.47 11.44 -6.40
C GLY A 40 -1.55 9.97 -5.98
N THR A 41 -0.58 9.48 -5.23
CA THR A 41 -0.48 8.06 -4.83
C THR A 41 -0.43 7.90 -3.32
N GLU A 42 -0.77 6.71 -2.85
CA GLU A 42 -0.66 6.30 -1.46
C GLU A 42 -0.24 4.82 -1.39
N ASN A 43 0.39 4.43 -0.28
CA ASN A 43 0.88 3.08 -0.09
C ASN A 43 0.75 2.58 1.35
N ALA A 44 0.90 1.27 1.52
CA ALA A 44 0.97 0.62 2.83
C ALA A 44 1.98 -0.53 2.79
N LEU A 45 2.84 -0.61 3.81
CA LEU A 45 3.94 -1.57 3.85
C LEU A 45 3.68 -2.67 4.88
N PHE A 46 3.75 -3.92 4.43
CA PHE A 46 3.68 -5.10 5.26
C PHE A 46 5.06 -5.76 5.31
N PRO A 47 5.78 -5.68 6.43
CA PRO A 47 7.09 -6.30 6.55
C PRO A 47 6.98 -7.83 6.57
N LEU A 48 7.88 -8.50 5.87
CA LEU A 48 8.19 -9.91 6.01
C LEU A 48 9.62 -10.06 6.58
N GLU A 49 10.13 -11.29 6.69
CA GLU A 49 11.43 -11.54 7.33
C GLU A 49 12.61 -10.92 6.56
N ASN A 50 12.60 -10.98 5.22
CA ASN A 50 13.72 -10.57 4.38
C ASN A 50 13.39 -9.51 3.32
N LEU A 51 12.11 -9.11 3.20
CA LEU A 51 11.60 -8.09 2.28
C LEU A 51 10.29 -7.54 2.82
N TYR A 52 9.68 -6.58 2.12
CA TYR A 52 8.31 -6.16 2.43
C TYR A 52 7.38 -6.20 1.21
N VAL A 53 6.09 -6.31 1.47
CA VAL A 53 5.05 -6.11 0.46
C VAL A 53 4.57 -4.67 0.56
N GLU A 54 4.65 -3.95 -0.56
CA GLU A 54 4.08 -2.62 -0.71
C GLU A 54 2.75 -2.73 -1.47
N LEU A 55 1.66 -2.39 -0.79
CA LEU A 55 0.41 -2.08 -1.49
C LEU A 55 0.53 -0.66 -2.02
N PHE A 56 0.30 -0.46 -3.32
CA PHE A 56 0.43 0.83 -3.97
C PHE A 56 -0.85 1.18 -4.73
N GLY A 57 -1.39 2.37 -4.50
CA GLY A 57 -2.66 2.78 -5.10
C GLY A 57 -2.73 4.27 -5.40
N ILE A 58 -3.76 4.64 -6.14
CA ILE A 58 -4.01 6.01 -6.56
C ILE A 58 -4.96 6.69 -5.58
N GLN A 59 -4.64 7.92 -5.16
CA GLN A 59 -5.41 8.66 -4.15
C GLN A 59 -6.73 9.26 -4.69
N TRP A 60 -6.92 9.35 -6.01
CA TRP A 60 -8.00 10.12 -6.66
C TRP A 60 -9.43 9.71 -6.26
N ARG A 61 -9.67 8.54 -5.66
CA ARG A 61 -11.02 8.16 -5.18
C ARG A 61 -11.47 8.93 -3.93
N ARG A 62 -10.57 9.61 -3.20
CA ARG A 62 -10.92 10.39 -1.99
C ARG A 62 -11.29 11.85 -2.28
N THR A 63 -10.87 12.44 -3.40
CA THR A 63 -11.06 13.88 -3.66
C THR A 63 -12.42 14.23 -4.27
N TRP A 64 -13.14 13.30 -4.89
CA TRP A 64 -14.44 13.57 -5.52
C TRP A 64 -15.66 13.39 -4.61
N ARG A 65 -15.57 12.67 -3.48
CA ARG A 65 -16.67 12.54 -2.51
C ARG A 65 -16.82 13.71 -1.52
N ARG A 66 -16.20 14.86 -1.79
CA ARG A 66 -16.36 16.10 -0.98
C ARG A 66 -17.33 17.11 -1.58
N TYR A 67 -17.95 16.79 -2.73
CA TYR A 67 -18.90 17.66 -3.43
C TYR A 67 -20.19 16.95 -3.85
N ASP A 68 -20.56 15.86 -3.18
CA ASP A 68 -21.90 15.25 -3.26
C ASP A 68 -22.65 15.48 -1.94
#